data_AF-A0A8C2ELN8-F1
#
_entry.id   AF-A0A8C2ELN8-F1
#
_cell.length_a   1.000
_cell.length_b   1.000
_cell.length_c   1.000
_cell.angle_alpha   90.00
_cell.angle_beta   90.00
_cell.angle_gamma   90.00
#
_symmetry.space_group_name_H-M   'P 1'
#
loop_
_entity.id
_entity.type
_entity.pdbx_description
1 polymer ?
#
loop_
_entity_poly.entity_id
_entity_poly.type
_entity_poly.pdbx_seq_one_letter_code
_entity_poly.pdbx_strand_id
1 'polypeptide(L)'
;MERSEKRLNERLRVCVATCNRADYSKLAPIMFGIKSHPEIFDLEVVVLGSHLIDDYGNTFRMIKQDEFDIHAKLHTIVRGEDEAAMVESVGLALVKLPDVLQRLAPDILLVHGDRFDALALATAAALMNIRILHLEGGEVSGTIDDSIRHAISKLAHYHAVCTRSAERHLISMCEDHSHIILAGCPSYDKLLSAHQRDDYTDIIKSWLGDDVKEQSYIVALQHPVTTDIQNSIKIYELMLDALISFNKRTLILFPNIDAGSKEMVRVMRRKGIEQHPNFRAVKHVPFDQFIQLVSHAGCMIGNSSCGVREAGAFGTPVINLGTRQTGRETGENVLHVRDADTHNKIYHALELQFGKRYPCSKIYGDGNAVQRILKFMQSIDLSEPLQKKFCFPPVKECISQDIDHILETQSALAVDLGGTNLRVAIVCMKGKVVKKYMQLNPKMFEERIELMLTMCKQAMADAVHLNCRILGVGMYAFVLSLFLCVYKFTHSFTVYFFQV
;
A
#
# COMPACT_ATOMS: atom_id res chain seq x y z
N MET A 1 -14.52 6.55 26.05
CA MET A 1 -14.63 5.36 26.93
C MET A 1 -15.91 4.56 26.66
N GLU A 2 -17.08 5.15 26.37
CA GLU A 2 -18.28 4.35 26.01
C GLU A 2 -18.23 3.62 24.65
N ARG A 3 -17.31 3.99 23.74
CA ARG A 3 -17.12 3.33 22.44
C ARG A 3 -16.17 2.12 22.50
N SER A 4 -15.38 1.95 23.57
CA SER A 4 -14.32 0.94 23.65
C SER A 4 -14.77 -0.39 24.26
N GLU A 5 -15.83 -0.43 25.07
CA GLU A 5 -16.27 -1.65 25.75
C GLU A 5 -17.33 -2.47 24.99
N LYS A 6 -17.84 -1.97 23.86
CA LYS A 6 -18.96 -2.59 23.12
C LYS A 6 -18.57 -3.50 21.94
N ARG A 7 -17.28 -3.59 21.56
CA ARG A 7 -16.86 -4.10 20.24
C ARG A 7 -16.41 -5.56 20.14
N LEU A 8 -16.32 -6.29 21.24
CA LEU A 8 -15.83 -7.69 21.25
C LEU A 8 -16.70 -8.69 20.44
N ASN A 9 -17.88 -8.26 19.94
CA ASN A 9 -18.79 -9.06 19.10
C ASN A 9 -19.17 -8.38 17.76
N GLU A 10 -18.52 -7.28 17.35
CA GLU A 10 -18.83 -6.63 16.06
C GLU A 10 -18.03 -7.27 14.92
N ARG A 11 -18.71 -7.63 13.84
CA ARG A 11 -18.09 -8.15 12.60
C ARG A 11 -17.18 -7.08 12.01
N LEU A 12 -16.02 -7.47 11.48
CA LEU A 12 -15.11 -6.56 10.80
C LEU A 12 -15.70 -6.15 9.45
N ARG A 13 -15.92 -4.84 9.24
CA ARG A 13 -16.47 -4.32 7.99
C ARG A 13 -15.37 -4.11 6.97
N VAL A 14 -15.32 -4.98 5.96
CA VAL A 14 -14.26 -5.04 4.95
C VAL A 14 -14.79 -4.49 3.64
N CYS A 15 -14.27 -3.34 3.22
CA CYS A 15 -14.51 -2.84 1.87
C CYS A 15 -13.45 -3.39 0.92
N VAL A 16 -13.88 -3.98 -0.20
CA VAL A 16 -13.01 -4.37 -1.31
C VAL A 16 -13.38 -3.51 -2.51
N ALA A 17 -12.44 -2.65 -2.92
CA ALA A 17 -12.57 -1.85 -4.12
C ALA A 17 -11.77 -2.50 -5.26
N THR A 18 -12.44 -2.83 -6.35
CA THR A 18 -11.84 -3.48 -7.52
C THR A 18 -12.06 -2.60 -8.75
N CYS A 19 -11.00 -2.40 -9.53
CA CYS A 19 -10.93 -1.39 -10.59
C CYS A 19 -10.73 -2.02 -11.98
N ASN A 20 -10.09 -3.18 -12.01
CA ASN A 20 -9.66 -3.88 -13.22
C ASN A 20 -9.57 -5.39 -12.98
N ARG A 21 -9.71 -6.16 -14.06
CA ARG A 21 -9.46 -7.61 -14.04
C ARG A 21 -8.10 -8.01 -13.44
N ALA A 22 -7.09 -7.14 -13.53
CA ALA A 22 -5.74 -7.39 -13.04
C ALA A 22 -5.67 -7.44 -11.51
N ASP A 23 -6.46 -6.61 -10.82
CA ASP A 23 -6.64 -6.66 -9.38
C ASP A 23 -7.69 -7.70 -8.98
N TYR A 24 -8.79 -7.81 -9.74
CA TYR A 24 -9.86 -8.77 -9.44
C TYR A 24 -9.37 -10.23 -9.42
N SER A 25 -8.42 -10.62 -10.29
CA SER A 25 -7.87 -11.99 -10.26
C SER A 25 -7.15 -12.37 -8.95
N LYS A 26 -6.81 -11.38 -8.14
CA LYS A 26 -6.11 -11.53 -6.84
C LYS A 26 -6.99 -11.13 -5.66
N LEU A 27 -7.97 -10.26 -5.88
CA LEU A 27 -8.96 -9.88 -4.86
C LEU A 27 -10.08 -10.91 -4.75
N ALA A 28 -10.55 -11.50 -5.87
CA ALA A 28 -11.67 -12.44 -5.86
C ALA A 28 -11.47 -13.63 -4.90
N PRO A 29 -10.30 -14.30 -4.82
CA PRO A 29 -10.07 -15.36 -3.84
C PRO A 29 -10.26 -14.89 -2.39
N ILE A 30 -9.81 -13.68 -2.07
CA ILE A 30 -9.99 -13.08 -0.74
C ILE A 30 -11.47 -12.75 -0.51
N MET A 31 -12.16 -12.17 -1.50
CA MET A 31 -13.59 -11.86 -1.41
C MET A 31 -14.43 -13.12 -1.15
N PHE A 32 -14.13 -14.25 -1.82
CA PHE A 32 -14.77 -15.53 -1.53
C PHE A 32 -14.50 -15.99 -0.10
N GLY A 33 -13.25 -15.87 0.36
CA GLY A 33 -12.87 -16.20 1.73
C GLY A 33 -13.56 -15.33 2.80
N ILE A 34 -13.76 -14.04 2.54
CA ILE A 34 -14.51 -13.13 3.42
C ILE A 34 -15.99 -13.53 3.41
N LYS A 35 -16.58 -13.71 2.23
CA LYS A 35 -18.00 -14.09 2.06
C LYS A 35 -18.33 -15.42 2.72
N SER A 36 -17.39 -16.35 2.82
CA SER A 36 -17.59 -17.65 3.48
C SER A 36 -17.52 -17.61 5.01
N HIS A 37 -17.20 -16.47 5.62
CA HIS A 37 -17.12 -16.29 7.08
C HIS A 37 -17.98 -15.10 7.55
N PRO A 38 -19.30 -15.11 7.29
CA PRO A 38 -20.21 -14.00 7.61
C PRO A 38 -20.37 -13.76 9.11
N GLU A 39 -19.96 -14.70 9.96
CA GLU A 39 -19.91 -14.54 11.41
C GLU A 39 -18.78 -13.62 11.88
N ILE A 40 -17.76 -13.42 11.05
CA ILE A 40 -16.57 -12.63 11.37
C ILE A 40 -16.52 -11.34 10.55
N PHE A 41 -16.91 -11.40 9.28
CA PHE A 41 -16.75 -10.29 8.34
C PHE A 41 -18.07 -9.82 7.76
N ASP A 42 -18.11 -8.54 7.40
CA ASP A 42 -19.14 -7.92 6.59
C ASP A 42 -18.48 -7.37 5.30
N LEU A 43 -18.84 -7.92 4.13
CA LEU A 43 -18.18 -7.65 2.86
C LEU A 43 -18.93 -6.58 2.05
N GLU A 44 -18.25 -5.46 1.83
CA GLU A 44 -18.74 -4.35 1.00
C GLU A 44 -17.93 -4.29 -0.30
N VAL A 45 -18.59 -4.32 -1.46
CA VAL A 45 -17.91 -4.34 -2.77
C VAL A 45 -18.14 -3.05 -3.54
N VAL A 46 -17.04 -2.38 -3.87
CA VAL A 46 -17.04 -1.18 -4.71
C VAL A 46 -16.40 -1.50 -6.05
N VAL A 47 -17.14 -1.26 -7.13
CA VAL A 47 -16.64 -1.47 -8.50
C VAL A 47 -16.44 -0.13 -9.18
N LEU A 48 -15.23 0.10 -9.70
CA LEU A 48 -14.87 1.35 -10.37
C LEU A 48 -13.93 1.09 -11.55
N GLY A 49 -13.42 2.16 -12.14
CA GLY A 49 -12.37 2.09 -13.15
C GLY A 49 -12.79 1.36 -14.43
N SER A 50 -11.85 0.62 -14.99
CA SER A 50 -11.98 -0.11 -16.25
C SER A 50 -13.08 -1.19 -16.27
N HIS A 51 -13.56 -1.65 -15.10
CA HIS A 51 -14.62 -2.65 -15.05
C HIS A 51 -15.90 -2.22 -15.78
N LEU A 52 -16.20 -0.92 -15.78
CA LEU A 52 -17.44 -0.34 -16.31
C LEU A 52 -17.32 0.11 -17.77
N ILE A 53 -16.22 -0.20 -18.45
CA ILE A 53 -15.91 0.30 -19.79
C ILE A 53 -15.94 -0.86 -20.80
N ASP A 54 -16.65 -0.65 -21.91
CA ASP A 54 -16.81 -1.66 -22.95
C ASP A 54 -15.48 -2.05 -23.60
N ASP A 55 -14.60 -1.09 -23.84
CA ASP A 55 -13.27 -1.32 -24.44
C ASP A 55 -12.43 -2.36 -23.67
N TYR A 56 -12.64 -2.47 -22.34
CA TYR A 56 -11.97 -3.44 -21.48
C TYR A 56 -12.82 -4.67 -21.15
N GLY A 57 -13.97 -4.82 -21.82
CA GLY A 57 -14.79 -6.03 -21.79
C GLY A 57 -15.91 -6.04 -20.76
N ASN A 58 -16.30 -4.89 -20.19
CA ASN A 58 -17.35 -4.80 -19.16
C ASN A 58 -17.14 -5.83 -18.02
N THR A 59 -15.92 -5.91 -17.50
CA THR A 59 -15.49 -6.98 -16.58
C THR A 59 -16.18 -6.93 -15.22
N PHE A 60 -16.98 -5.90 -14.91
CA PHE A 60 -17.93 -5.95 -13.79
C PHE A 60 -18.90 -7.14 -13.88
N ARG A 61 -19.12 -7.69 -15.09
CA ARG A 61 -19.92 -8.90 -15.29
C ARG A 61 -19.31 -10.12 -14.62
N MET A 62 -17.98 -10.23 -14.53
CA MET A 62 -17.30 -11.33 -13.83
C MET A 62 -17.65 -11.31 -12.34
N ILE A 63 -17.61 -10.10 -11.74
CA ILE A 63 -17.95 -9.87 -10.34
C ILE A 63 -19.39 -10.29 -10.04
N LYS A 64 -20.32 -10.02 -10.95
CA LYS A 64 -21.71 -10.47 -10.84
C LYS A 64 -21.88 -11.97 -11.03
N GLN A 65 -21.14 -12.56 -11.96
CA GLN A 65 -21.17 -14.01 -12.22
C GLN A 65 -20.63 -14.81 -11.03
N ASP A 66 -19.70 -14.22 -10.27
CA ASP A 66 -19.19 -14.74 -9.00
C ASP A 66 -20.15 -14.46 -7.81
N GLU A 67 -21.35 -13.95 -8.09
CA GLU A 67 -22.42 -13.70 -7.13
C GLU A 67 -22.05 -12.72 -6.01
N PHE A 68 -21.22 -11.71 -6.29
CA PHE A 68 -20.96 -10.63 -5.35
C PHE A 68 -21.95 -9.47 -5.51
N ASP A 69 -22.49 -9.01 -4.39
CA ASP A 69 -23.35 -7.82 -4.33
C ASP A 69 -22.49 -6.55 -4.47
N ILE A 70 -22.73 -5.81 -5.54
CA ILE A 70 -22.01 -4.57 -5.83
C ILE A 70 -22.71 -3.40 -5.13
N HIS A 71 -22.14 -2.93 -4.04
CA HIS A 71 -22.69 -1.90 -3.15
C HIS A 71 -22.50 -0.47 -3.70
N ALA A 72 -21.50 -0.26 -4.57
CA ALA A 72 -21.32 0.98 -5.30
C ALA A 72 -20.67 0.74 -6.67
N LYS A 73 -21.10 1.53 -7.66
CA LYS A 73 -20.50 1.59 -9.00
C LYS A 73 -20.08 3.02 -9.33
N LEU A 74 -18.79 3.23 -9.61
CA LEU A 74 -18.25 4.55 -9.86
C LEU A 74 -17.60 4.61 -11.25
N HIS A 75 -18.13 5.46 -12.12
CA HIS A 75 -17.44 5.83 -13.36
C HIS A 75 -16.31 6.80 -13.01
N THR A 76 -15.08 6.30 -12.97
CA THR A 76 -13.88 7.05 -12.55
C THR A 76 -12.86 7.22 -13.65
N ILE A 77 -13.10 6.67 -14.84
CA ILE A 77 -12.23 6.84 -15.99
C ILE A 77 -12.66 8.06 -16.79
N VAL A 78 -11.73 8.99 -16.97
CA VAL A 78 -11.84 10.06 -17.96
C VAL A 78 -11.29 9.54 -19.29
N ARG A 79 -11.99 9.89 -20.38
CA ARG A 79 -11.68 9.39 -21.72
C ARG A 79 -10.60 10.24 -22.38
N GLY A 80 -9.65 9.59 -23.03
CA GLY A 80 -8.52 10.24 -23.70
C GLY A 80 -7.39 9.26 -24.00
N GLU A 81 -7.25 8.23 -23.15
CA GLU A 81 -6.27 7.14 -23.30
C GLU A 81 -4.81 7.61 -23.41
N ASP A 82 -4.52 8.75 -22.79
CA ASP A 82 -3.22 9.40 -22.64
C ASP A 82 -2.89 9.64 -21.15
N GLU A 83 -1.73 10.22 -20.88
CA GLU A 83 -1.24 10.47 -19.53
C GLU A 83 -2.11 11.50 -18.78
N ALA A 84 -2.66 12.51 -19.48
CA ALA A 84 -3.53 13.51 -18.89
C ALA A 84 -4.85 12.88 -18.41
N ALA A 85 -5.50 12.08 -19.24
CA ALA A 85 -6.72 11.36 -18.89
C ALA A 85 -6.50 10.36 -17.74
N MET A 86 -5.31 9.75 -17.64
CA MET A 86 -4.95 8.90 -16.51
C MET A 86 -4.92 9.69 -15.19
N VAL A 87 -4.32 10.88 -15.17
CA VAL A 87 -4.29 11.76 -13.98
C VAL A 87 -5.69 12.27 -13.64
N GLU A 88 -6.46 12.71 -14.64
CA GLU A 88 -7.85 13.14 -14.42
C GLU A 88 -8.73 12.01 -13.87
N SER A 89 -8.48 10.76 -14.28
CA SER A 89 -9.17 9.59 -13.74
C SER A 89 -8.90 9.37 -12.25
N VAL A 90 -7.65 9.61 -11.79
CA VAL A 90 -7.30 9.60 -10.36
C VAL A 90 -8.09 10.68 -9.62
N GLY A 91 -8.10 11.91 -10.15
CA GLY A 91 -8.88 13.02 -9.58
C GLY A 91 -10.38 12.71 -9.51
N LEU A 92 -10.95 12.10 -10.55
CA LEU A 92 -12.35 11.73 -10.62
C LEU A 92 -12.72 10.64 -9.60
N ALA A 93 -11.82 9.69 -9.33
CA ALA A 93 -11.99 8.74 -8.24
C ALA A 93 -11.98 9.46 -6.87
N LEU A 94 -11.03 10.36 -6.65
CA LEU A 94 -10.89 11.08 -5.37
C LEU A 94 -12.06 12.01 -5.02
N VAL A 95 -12.77 12.56 -6.01
CA VAL A 95 -13.98 13.36 -5.74
C VAL A 95 -15.22 12.50 -5.47
N LYS A 96 -15.22 11.22 -5.86
CA LYS A 96 -16.38 10.31 -5.73
C LYS A 96 -16.27 9.34 -4.55
N LEU A 97 -15.06 8.91 -4.21
CA LEU A 97 -14.81 7.93 -3.15
C LEU A 97 -15.22 8.40 -1.75
N PRO A 98 -15.01 9.67 -1.34
CA PRO A 98 -15.28 10.08 0.04
C PRO A 98 -16.73 9.86 0.48
N ASP A 99 -17.71 10.26 -0.35
CA ASP A 99 -19.13 10.06 -0.02
C ASP A 99 -19.50 8.59 0.09
N VAL A 100 -18.91 7.73 -0.75
CA VAL A 100 -19.11 6.28 -0.69
C VAL A 100 -18.48 5.69 0.56
N LEU A 101 -17.22 6.03 0.86
CA LEU A 101 -16.51 5.52 2.03
C LEU A 101 -17.14 5.99 3.34
N GLN A 102 -17.67 7.22 3.39
CA GLN A 102 -18.41 7.71 4.54
C GLN A 102 -19.73 6.96 4.75
N ARG A 103 -20.46 6.66 3.65
CA ARG A 103 -21.70 5.88 3.70
C ARG A 103 -21.46 4.42 4.10
N LEU A 104 -20.44 3.78 3.53
CA LEU A 104 -20.11 2.40 3.82
C LEU A 104 -19.47 2.27 5.21
N ALA A 105 -18.72 3.28 5.66
CA ALA A 105 -18.00 3.30 6.94
C ALA A 105 -17.23 1.99 7.24
N PRO A 106 -16.32 1.57 6.35
CA PRO A 106 -15.56 0.34 6.53
C PRO A 106 -14.53 0.48 7.64
N ASP A 107 -14.27 -0.61 8.38
CA ASP A 107 -13.16 -0.67 9.34
C ASP A 107 -11.82 -0.81 8.60
N ILE A 108 -11.81 -1.48 7.44
CA ILE A 108 -10.63 -1.67 6.58
C ILE A 108 -10.99 -1.70 5.09
N LEU A 109 -10.12 -1.12 4.26
CA LEU A 109 -10.16 -1.15 2.80
C LEU A 109 -9.03 -2.03 2.25
N LEU A 110 -9.36 -2.99 1.38
CA LEU A 110 -8.37 -3.76 0.64
C LEU A 110 -8.00 -3.03 -0.66
N VAL A 111 -6.70 -2.83 -0.86
CA VAL A 111 -6.13 -2.18 -2.05
C VAL A 111 -5.08 -3.11 -2.65
N HIS A 112 -5.17 -3.40 -3.94
CA HIS A 112 -4.23 -4.28 -4.62
C HIS A 112 -3.34 -3.52 -5.61
N GLY A 113 -2.06 -3.89 -5.64
CA GLY A 113 -1.18 -3.64 -6.77
C GLY A 113 -0.58 -2.23 -6.79
N ASP A 114 -0.40 -1.72 -8.00
CA ASP A 114 0.52 -0.65 -8.38
C ASP A 114 -0.06 0.34 -9.40
N ARG A 115 -1.34 0.19 -9.75
CA ARG A 115 -2.00 1.04 -10.76
C ARG A 115 -2.44 2.38 -10.17
N PHE A 116 -2.62 3.37 -11.04
CA PHE A 116 -3.11 4.70 -10.68
C PHE A 116 -4.45 4.67 -9.92
N ASP A 117 -5.37 3.74 -10.26
CA ASP A 117 -6.64 3.57 -9.56
C ASP A 117 -6.43 3.19 -8.07
N ALA A 118 -5.43 2.33 -7.79
CA ALA A 118 -5.11 1.88 -6.43
C ALA A 118 -4.51 3.01 -5.58
N LEU A 119 -3.78 3.94 -6.20
CA LEU A 119 -3.28 5.13 -5.53
C LEU A 119 -4.42 6.07 -5.11
N ALA A 120 -5.47 6.20 -5.92
CA ALA A 120 -6.66 6.96 -5.55
C ALA A 120 -7.36 6.35 -4.33
N LEU A 121 -7.52 5.01 -4.33
CA LEU A 121 -8.11 4.28 -3.20
C LEU A 121 -7.30 4.46 -1.92
N ALA A 122 -5.99 4.27 -1.99
CA ALA A 122 -5.10 4.42 -0.84
C ALA A 122 -5.09 5.85 -0.28
N THR A 123 -5.04 6.85 -1.17
CA THR A 123 -5.08 8.27 -0.79
C THR A 123 -6.39 8.61 -0.08
N ALA A 124 -7.54 8.22 -0.64
CA ALA A 124 -8.85 8.50 -0.05
C ALA A 124 -8.98 7.85 1.34
N ALA A 125 -8.64 6.56 1.47
CA ALA A 125 -8.74 5.86 2.74
C ALA A 125 -7.80 6.43 3.81
N ALA A 126 -6.54 6.71 3.46
CA ALA A 126 -5.57 7.25 4.41
C ALA A 126 -6.01 8.62 4.96
N LEU A 127 -6.46 9.53 4.09
CA LEU A 127 -6.92 10.87 4.51
C LEU A 127 -8.23 10.83 5.32
N MET A 128 -9.05 9.79 5.15
CA MET A 128 -10.30 9.61 5.88
C MET A 128 -10.15 8.77 7.16
N ASN A 129 -8.92 8.44 7.56
CA ASN A 129 -8.66 7.55 8.70
C ASN A 129 -9.37 6.19 8.56
N ILE A 130 -9.26 5.56 7.39
CA ILE A 130 -9.69 4.18 7.13
C ILE A 130 -8.45 3.30 6.99
N ARG A 131 -8.41 2.15 7.69
CA ARG A 131 -7.30 1.20 7.61
C ARG A 131 -7.16 0.68 6.18
N ILE A 132 -5.94 0.41 5.75
CA ILE A 132 -5.64 -0.11 4.42
C ILE A 132 -4.83 -1.39 4.57
N LEU A 133 -5.30 -2.47 3.95
CA LEU A 133 -4.50 -3.65 3.67
C LEU A 133 -4.01 -3.59 2.23
N HIS A 134 -2.73 -3.28 2.03
CA HIS A 134 -2.11 -3.26 0.71
C HIS A 134 -1.60 -4.64 0.32
N LEU A 135 -2.11 -5.16 -0.79
CA LEU A 135 -1.71 -6.44 -1.35
C LEU A 135 -0.68 -6.25 -2.47
N GLU A 136 0.32 -7.12 -2.54
CA GLU A 136 1.37 -7.10 -3.58
C GLU A 136 2.29 -5.85 -3.50
N GLY A 137 2.48 -5.33 -2.27
CA GLY A 137 3.52 -4.38 -1.94
C GLY A 137 4.93 -5.00 -2.01
N GLY A 138 5.96 -4.16 -2.06
CA GLY A 138 7.37 -4.58 -1.99
C GLY A 138 7.95 -5.25 -3.25
N GLU A 139 7.14 -5.57 -4.26
CA GLU A 139 7.66 -6.05 -5.55
C GLU A 139 8.31 -4.92 -6.38
N VAL A 140 9.11 -5.29 -7.39
CA VAL A 140 9.82 -4.37 -8.31
C VAL A 140 9.50 -4.75 -9.75
N SER A 141 9.17 -3.78 -10.60
CA SER A 141 8.69 -3.98 -11.97
C SER A 141 9.37 -3.11 -13.02
N GLY A 142 10.20 -2.15 -12.61
CA GLY A 142 11.07 -1.37 -13.49
C GLY A 142 10.36 -0.31 -14.33
N THR A 143 9.23 0.23 -13.83
CA THR A 143 8.45 1.30 -14.48
C THR A 143 7.89 2.28 -13.45
N ILE A 144 7.09 3.26 -13.88
CA ILE A 144 6.39 4.19 -12.97
C ILE A 144 5.53 3.46 -11.93
N ASP A 145 5.07 2.25 -12.26
CA ASP A 145 4.32 1.35 -11.37
C ASP A 145 5.08 1.11 -10.04
N ASP A 146 6.42 1.14 -10.03
CA ASP A 146 7.21 0.99 -8.79
C ASP A 146 7.05 2.19 -7.86
N SER A 147 7.09 3.41 -8.42
CA SER A 147 6.85 4.63 -7.63
C SER A 147 5.44 4.63 -7.03
N ILE A 148 4.45 4.22 -7.82
CA ILE A 148 3.06 4.14 -7.37
C ILE A 148 2.91 3.07 -6.28
N ARG A 149 3.45 1.87 -6.50
CA ARG A 149 3.41 0.76 -5.53
C ARG A 149 3.97 1.19 -4.18
N HIS A 150 5.13 1.83 -4.17
CA HIS A 150 5.80 2.22 -2.93
C HIS A 150 5.15 3.44 -2.25
N ALA A 151 4.54 4.35 -3.02
CA ALA A 151 3.69 5.40 -2.48
C ALA A 151 2.45 4.80 -1.79
N ILE A 152 1.78 3.84 -2.41
CA ILE A 152 0.66 3.11 -1.80
C ILE A 152 1.13 2.40 -0.52
N SER A 153 2.26 1.71 -0.55
CA SER A 153 2.80 1.08 0.67
C SER A 153 3.02 2.11 1.76
N LYS A 154 3.52 3.32 1.46
CA LYS A 154 3.68 4.38 2.47
C LYS A 154 2.36 4.89 3.04
N LEU A 155 1.28 4.89 2.27
CA LEU A 155 -0.07 5.22 2.73
C LEU A 155 -0.74 4.07 3.51
N ALA A 156 -0.41 2.82 3.18
CA ALA A 156 -1.07 1.65 3.73
C ALA A 156 -0.68 1.34 5.17
N HIS A 157 -1.62 0.85 5.97
CA HIS A 157 -1.42 0.58 7.39
C HIS A 157 -0.87 -0.83 7.62
N TYR A 158 -1.33 -1.78 6.80
CA TYR A 158 -0.96 -3.18 6.82
C TYR A 158 -0.61 -3.66 5.42
N HIS A 159 0.20 -4.71 5.34
CA HIS A 159 0.76 -5.20 4.07
C HIS A 159 0.65 -6.72 3.97
N ALA A 160 0.10 -7.23 2.87
CA ALA A 160 0.22 -8.64 2.51
C ALA A 160 1.13 -8.79 1.28
N VAL A 161 2.31 -9.38 1.49
CA VAL A 161 3.34 -9.55 0.46
C VAL A 161 3.38 -10.99 -0.06
N CYS A 162 3.87 -11.14 -1.29
CA CYS A 162 3.87 -12.43 -1.99
C CYS A 162 5.19 -13.20 -1.87
N THR A 163 6.32 -12.52 -1.65
CA THR A 163 7.65 -13.13 -1.56
C THR A 163 8.44 -12.60 -0.37
N ARG A 164 9.43 -13.37 0.09
CA ARG A 164 10.39 -12.92 1.11
C ARG A 164 11.22 -11.73 0.65
N SER A 165 11.47 -11.60 -0.66
CA SER A 165 12.18 -10.44 -1.20
C SER A 165 11.33 -9.18 -1.04
N ALA A 166 10.05 -9.25 -1.41
CA ALA A 166 9.10 -8.16 -1.25
C ALA A 166 8.92 -7.73 0.22
N GLU A 167 8.86 -8.70 1.15
CA GLU A 167 8.88 -8.43 2.59
C GLU A 167 10.09 -7.60 3.00
N ARG A 168 11.30 -8.01 2.59
CA ARG A 168 12.54 -7.30 2.90
C ARG A 168 12.57 -5.89 2.31
N HIS A 169 12.02 -5.69 1.11
CA HIS A 169 11.91 -4.37 0.51
C HIS A 169 10.99 -3.44 1.32
N LEU A 170 9.86 -3.93 1.83
CA LEU A 170 9.00 -3.11 2.70
C LEU A 170 9.72 -2.72 4.00
N ILE A 171 10.40 -3.68 4.64
CA ILE A 171 11.19 -3.43 5.84
C ILE A 171 12.31 -2.42 5.56
N SER A 172 13.04 -2.55 4.45
CA SER A 172 14.10 -1.60 4.09
C SER A 172 13.56 -0.21 3.78
N MET A 173 12.31 -0.11 3.29
CA MET A 173 11.58 1.15 3.17
C MET A 173 11.00 1.64 4.49
N CYS A 174 11.37 1.06 5.64
CA CYS A 174 10.95 1.50 6.98
C CYS A 174 9.45 1.28 7.27
N GLU A 175 8.86 0.23 6.69
CA GLU A 175 7.56 -0.29 7.16
C GLU A 175 7.75 -1.12 8.44
N ASP A 176 6.76 -1.10 9.33
CA ASP A 176 6.76 -1.91 10.55
C ASP A 176 6.59 -3.39 10.21
N HIS A 177 7.55 -4.23 10.62
CA HIS A 177 7.50 -5.67 10.38
C HIS A 177 6.26 -6.33 10.99
N SER A 178 5.76 -5.85 12.14
CA SER A 178 4.57 -6.41 12.78
C SER A 178 3.29 -6.20 11.96
N HIS A 179 3.30 -5.26 11.02
CA HIS A 179 2.18 -4.95 10.12
C HIS A 179 2.33 -5.61 8.74
N ILE A 180 3.33 -6.46 8.54
CA ILE A 180 3.59 -7.15 7.29
C ILE A 180 3.30 -8.64 7.46
N ILE A 181 2.49 -9.20 6.57
CA ILE A 181 2.29 -10.65 6.44
C ILE A 181 2.81 -11.16 5.10
N LEU A 182 3.73 -12.13 5.16
CA LEU A 182 4.10 -12.94 4.01
C LEU A 182 3.02 -14.01 3.76
N ALA A 183 2.03 -13.66 2.94
CA ALA A 183 0.90 -14.54 2.64
C ALA A 183 1.19 -15.46 1.44
N GLY A 184 1.88 -14.93 0.42
CA GLY A 184 1.81 -15.45 -0.94
C GLY A 184 0.77 -14.68 -1.77
N CYS A 185 0.83 -14.82 -3.10
CA CYS A 185 -0.11 -14.20 -4.01
C CYS A 185 -1.44 -14.97 -4.02
N PRO A 186 -2.60 -14.34 -3.77
CA PRO A 186 -3.90 -15.03 -3.78
C PRO A 186 -4.27 -15.67 -5.12
N SER A 187 -3.66 -15.25 -6.23
CA SER A 187 -3.85 -15.96 -7.50
C SER A 187 -3.36 -17.42 -7.41
N TYR A 188 -2.36 -17.73 -6.59
CA TYR A 188 -1.85 -19.09 -6.42
C TYR A 188 -2.84 -20.03 -5.73
N ASP A 189 -3.72 -19.52 -4.87
CA ASP A 189 -4.83 -20.30 -4.29
C ASP A 189 -5.72 -20.87 -5.40
N LYS A 190 -5.88 -20.14 -6.52
CA LYS A 190 -6.55 -20.60 -7.74
C LYS A 190 -5.62 -21.41 -8.66
N LEU A 191 -4.39 -20.95 -8.94
CA LEU A 191 -3.48 -21.64 -9.89
C LEU A 191 -3.19 -23.08 -9.46
N LEU A 192 -2.92 -23.30 -8.17
CA LEU A 192 -2.54 -24.61 -7.65
C LEU A 192 -3.73 -25.54 -7.43
N SER A 193 -4.96 -25.01 -7.34
CA SER A 193 -6.19 -25.81 -7.23
C SER A 193 -6.85 -26.06 -8.58
N ALA A 194 -6.68 -25.17 -9.56
CA ALA A 194 -7.40 -25.20 -10.83
C ALA A 194 -6.57 -25.75 -12.00
N HIS A 195 -5.34 -26.26 -11.80
CA HIS A 195 -4.46 -26.65 -12.91
C HIS A 195 -5.00 -27.79 -13.80
N GLN A 196 -5.90 -28.64 -13.30
CA GLN A 196 -6.46 -29.75 -14.06
C GLN A 196 -7.99 -29.67 -14.06
N ARG A 197 -8.52 -28.98 -15.07
CA ARG A 197 -9.94 -29.08 -15.42
C ARG A 197 -10.09 -30.13 -16.51
N ASP A 198 -11.08 -31.01 -16.39
CA ASP A 198 -11.33 -32.04 -17.42
C ASP A 198 -11.72 -31.43 -18.78
N ASP A 199 -12.29 -30.22 -18.79
CA ASP A 199 -12.75 -29.49 -19.97
C ASP A 199 -11.69 -28.55 -20.59
N TYR A 200 -10.41 -28.63 -20.19
CA TYR A 200 -9.37 -27.71 -20.68
C TYR A 200 -9.23 -27.70 -22.21
N THR A 201 -9.44 -28.85 -22.86
CA THR A 201 -9.40 -28.94 -24.33
C THR A 201 -10.55 -28.19 -25.00
N ASP A 202 -11.75 -28.20 -24.41
CA ASP A 202 -12.90 -27.45 -24.91
C ASP A 202 -12.73 -25.95 -24.68
N ILE A 203 -12.10 -25.56 -23.56
CA ILE A 203 -11.68 -24.18 -23.32
C ILE A 203 -10.72 -23.72 -24.41
N ILE A 204 -9.66 -24.49 -24.72
CA ILE A 204 -8.72 -24.17 -25.80
C ILE A 204 -9.45 -23.99 -27.13
N LYS A 205 -10.34 -24.91 -27.49
CA LYS A 205 -11.10 -24.83 -28.76
C LYS A 205 -12.00 -23.61 -28.80
N SER A 206 -12.70 -23.29 -27.71
CA SER A 206 -13.62 -22.15 -27.65
C SER A 206 -12.92 -20.80 -27.88
N TRP A 207 -11.67 -20.66 -27.43
CA TRP A 207 -10.91 -19.41 -27.54
C TRP A 207 -10.00 -19.35 -28.76
N LEU A 208 -9.51 -20.49 -29.26
CA LEU A 208 -8.50 -20.53 -30.31
C LEU A 208 -8.95 -21.22 -31.61
N GLY A 209 -9.92 -22.14 -31.56
CA GLY A 209 -10.45 -22.90 -32.70
C GLY A 209 -10.35 -24.42 -32.53
N ASP A 210 -11.20 -25.16 -33.25
CA ASP A 210 -11.38 -26.61 -33.08
C ASP A 210 -10.13 -27.45 -33.40
N ASP A 211 -9.24 -26.93 -34.24
CA ASP A 211 -8.03 -27.61 -34.72
C ASP A 211 -6.83 -27.47 -33.76
N VAL A 212 -6.97 -26.67 -32.70
CA VAL A 212 -5.88 -26.26 -31.83
C VAL A 212 -5.62 -27.30 -30.74
N LYS A 213 -4.36 -27.75 -30.64
CA LYS A 213 -3.91 -28.70 -29.61
C LYS A 213 -3.19 -27.98 -28.48
N GLU A 214 -3.09 -28.63 -27.33
CA GLU A 214 -2.22 -28.15 -26.26
C GLU A 214 -0.78 -27.97 -26.76
N GLN A 215 -0.08 -27.02 -26.14
CA GLN A 215 1.31 -26.66 -26.42
C GLN A 215 1.58 -26.14 -27.84
N SER A 216 0.54 -26.00 -28.69
CA SER A 216 0.66 -25.63 -30.10
C SER A 216 0.18 -24.21 -30.44
N TYR A 217 -0.10 -23.40 -29.41
CA TYR A 217 -0.56 -22.02 -29.56
C TYR A 217 0.20 -21.05 -28.66
N ILE A 218 0.04 -19.75 -28.93
CA ILE A 218 0.69 -18.66 -28.21
C ILE A 218 -0.37 -17.83 -27.50
N VAL A 219 -0.08 -17.41 -26.27
CA VAL A 219 -0.83 -16.34 -25.59
C VAL A 219 0.00 -15.06 -25.63
N ALA A 220 -0.49 -14.05 -26.33
CA ALA A 220 0.18 -12.75 -26.47
C ALA A 220 -0.54 -11.67 -25.64
N LEU A 221 0.18 -11.05 -24.72
CA LEU A 221 -0.34 -9.99 -23.84
C LEU A 221 0.74 -8.94 -23.55
N GLN A 222 0.72 -7.86 -24.32
CA GLN A 222 1.63 -6.72 -24.23
C GLN A 222 0.85 -5.46 -23.81
N HIS A 223 1.40 -4.73 -22.85
CA HIS A 223 0.91 -3.45 -22.36
C HIS A 223 1.88 -2.32 -22.76
N PRO A 224 1.37 -1.08 -22.95
CA PRO A 224 2.24 0.06 -23.20
C PRO A 224 3.03 0.41 -21.93
N VAL A 225 4.23 0.96 -22.09
CA VAL A 225 4.98 1.60 -21.01
C VAL A 225 4.77 3.09 -21.13
N THR A 226 4.10 3.69 -20.14
CA THR A 226 3.64 5.09 -20.19
C THR A 226 4.76 6.10 -20.35
N THR A 227 5.98 5.79 -19.89
CA THR A 227 7.14 6.68 -20.04
C THR A 227 7.71 6.74 -21.45
N ASP A 228 7.41 5.75 -22.30
CA ASP A 228 7.91 5.68 -23.68
C ASP A 228 6.90 4.93 -24.59
N ILE A 229 5.82 5.65 -24.94
CA ILE A 229 4.74 5.12 -25.76
C ILE A 229 5.24 4.81 -27.19
N GLN A 230 6.12 5.63 -27.76
CA GLN A 230 6.62 5.43 -29.13
C GLN A 230 7.45 4.15 -29.25
N ASN A 231 8.33 3.89 -28.29
CA ASN A 231 9.04 2.62 -28.26
C ASN A 231 8.10 1.44 -27.99
N SER A 232 7.08 1.63 -27.14
CA SER A 232 6.05 0.60 -26.91
C SER A 232 5.31 0.21 -28.20
N ILE A 233 4.96 1.21 -29.03
CA ILE A 233 4.36 1.02 -30.35
C ILE A 233 5.31 0.23 -31.26
N LYS A 234 6.59 0.64 -31.35
CA LYS A 234 7.61 -0.03 -32.17
C LYS A 234 7.80 -1.50 -31.77
N ILE A 235 7.97 -1.78 -30.47
CA ILE A 235 8.13 -3.14 -29.96
C ILE A 235 6.88 -3.97 -30.30
N TYR A 236 5.69 -3.39 -30.16
CA TYR A 236 4.46 -4.09 -30.46
C TYR A 236 4.29 -4.39 -31.95
N GLU A 237 4.64 -3.45 -32.83
CA GLU A 237 4.66 -3.68 -34.28
C GLU A 237 5.60 -4.84 -34.66
N LEU A 238 6.82 -4.85 -34.11
CA LEU A 238 7.80 -5.90 -34.35
C LEU A 238 7.36 -7.25 -33.77
N MET A 239 6.72 -7.26 -32.61
CA MET A 239 6.16 -8.46 -32.00
C MET A 239 5.05 -9.06 -32.87
N LEU A 240 4.14 -8.23 -33.39
CA LEU A 240 3.11 -8.70 -34.30
C LEU A 240 3.69 -9.24 -35.59
N ASP A 241 4.69 -8.58 -36.18
CA ASP A 241 5.37 -9.05 -37.39
C ASP A 241 6.05 -10.42 -37.16
N ALA A 242 6.70 -10.59 -36.00
CA ALA A 242 7.31 -11.86 -35.61
C ALA A 242 6.25 -12.96 -35.44
N LEU A 243 5.12 -12.65 -34.81
CA LEU A 243 4.02 -13.61 -34.64
C LEU A 243 3.35 -13.99 -35.96
N ILE A 244 3.17 -13.03 -36.88
CA ILE A 244 2.66 -13.28 -38.23
C ILE A 244 3.62 -14.23 -38.96
N SER A 245 4.92 -13.94 -38.93
CA SER A 245 5.95 -14.76 -39.60
C SER A 245 6.07 -16.16 -38.99
N PHE A 246 5.98 -16.27 -37.66
CA PHE A 246 6.07 -17.56 -36.95
C PHE A 246 4.83 -18.44 -37.17
N ASN A 247 3.70 -17.82 -37.53
CA ASN A 247 2.50 -18.48 -38.06
C ASN A 247 1.97 -19.66 -37.23
N LYS A 248 1.95 -19.49 -35.90
CA LYS A 248 1.27 -20.39 -34.95
C LYS A 248 0.03 -19.72 -34.38
N ARG A 249 -1.00 -20.52 -34.09
CA ARG A 249 -2.26 -20.05 -33.53
C ARG A 249 -1.98 -19.13 -32.34
N THR A 250 -2.46 -17.89 -32.38
CA THR A 250 -2.16 -16.90 -31.34
C THR A 250 -3.44 -16.27 -30.79
N LEU A 251 -3.66 -16.44 -29.50
CA LEU A 251 -4.62 -15.65 -28.74
C LEU A 251 -3.94 -14.33 -28.36
N ILE A 252 -4.47 -13.21 -28.84
CA ILE A 252 -3.93 -11.89 -28.52
C ILE A 252 -4.94 -11.11 -27.68
N LEU A 253 -4.52 -10.73 -26.48
CA LEU A 253 -5.32 -9.91 -25.61
C LEU A 253 -5.08 -8.43 -25.90
N PHE A 254 -6.17 -7.65 -25.92
CA PHE A 254 -6.05 -6.20 -26.01
C PHE A 254 -5.26 -5.63 -24.81
N PRO A 255 -4.47 -4.55 -25.03
CA PRO A 255 -3.79 -3.84 -23.96
C PRO A 255 -4.75 -3.35 -22.89
N ASN A 256 -4.20 -3.06 -21.71
CA ASN A 256 -4.99 -2.53 -20.61
C ASN A 256 -5.20 -1.02 -20.76
N ILE A 257 -5.95 -0.41 -19.85
CA ILE A 257 -6.37 1.00 -19.89
C ILE A 257 -5.27 2.07 -19.82
N ASP A 258 -4.01 1.64 -19.69
CA ASP A 258 -2.88 2.54 -19.54
C ASP A 258 -2.69 3.45 -20.77
N ALA A 259 -2.02 4.58 -20.58
CA ALA A 259 -1.78 5.59 -21.61
C ALA A 259 -1.08 4.95 -22.83
N GLY A 260 -1.56 5.26 -24.03
CA GLY A 260 -1.08 4.67 -25.29
C GLY A 260 -1.82 3.40 -25.72
N SER A 261 -2.81 2.93 -24.95
CA SER A 261 -3.59 1.73 -25.28
C SER A 261 -4.29 1.82 -26.65
N LYS A 262 -4.87 2.97 -27.01
CA LYS A 262 -5.52 3.17 -28.33
C LYS A 262 -4.55 3.06 -29.50
N GLU A 263 -3.32 3.54 -29.34
CA GLU A 263 -2.29 3.45 -30.38
C GLU A 263 -1.87 2.00 -30.61
N MET A 264 -1.70 1.23 -29.55
CA MET A 264 -1.46 -0.21 -29.67
C MET A 264 -2.63 -0.94 -30.35
N VAL A 265 -3.88 -0.61 -30.01
CA VAL A 265 -5.06 -1.17 -30.73
C VAL A 265 -5.04 -0.78 -32.21
N ARG A 266 -4.67 0.46 -32.55
CA ARG A 266 -4.54 0.92 -33.94
C ARG A 266 -3.47 0.11 -34.68
N VAL A 267 -2.35 -0.22 -34.04
CA VAL A 267 -1.33 -1.12 -34.58
C VAL A 267 -1.91 -2.50 -34.92
N MET A 268 -2.66 -3.14 -33.99
CA MET A 268 -3.32 -4.42 -34.26
C MET A 268 -4.22 -4.36 -35.50
N ARG A 269 -5.02 -3.29 -35.60
CA ARG A 269 -5.96 -3.08 -36.70
C ARG A 269 -5.24 -2.87 -38.03
N ARG A 270 -4.19 -2.03 -38.06
CA ARG A 270 -3.39 -1.79 -39.28
C ARG A 270 -2.71 -3.05 -39.80
N LYS A 271 -2.26 -3.93 -38.89
CA LYS A 271 -1.65 -5.23 -39.22
C LYS A 271 -2.69 -6.31 -39.57
N GLY A 272 -3.99 -6.00 -39.54
CA GLY A 272 -5.06 -6.94 -39.89
C GLY A 272 -5.29 -8.05 -38.88
N ILE A 273 -4.76 -7.93 -37.65
CA ILE A 273 -4.78 -9.00 -36.64
C ILE A 273 -6.20 -9.46 -36.28
N GLU A 274 -7.15 -8.52 -36.20
CA GLU A 274 -8.55 -8.82 -35.84
C GLU A 274 -9.26 -9.72 -36.88
N GLN A 275 -8.79 -9.72 -38.13
CA GLN A 275 -9.38 -10.49 -39.25
C GLN A 275 -8.48 -11.65 -39.69
N HIS A 276 -7.29 -11.77 -39.12
CA HIS A 276 -6.30 -12.73 -39.58
C HIS A 276 -6.65 -14.15 -39.11
N PRO A 277 -6.64 -15.17 -39.99
CA PRO A 277 -7.12 -16.52 -39.65
C PRO A 277 -6.36 -17.13 -38.48
N ASN A 278 -5.06 -16.85 -38.35
CA ASN A 278 -4.17 -17.36 -37.28
C ASN A 278 -4.35 -16.70 -35.90
N PHE A 279 -5.04 -15.55 -35.82
CA PHE A 279 -5.17 -14.79 -34.57
C PHE A 279 -6.59 -14.83 -34.00
N ARG A 280 -6.69 -14.66 -32.68
CA ARG A 280 -7.94 -14.41 -31.96
C ARG A 280 -7.74 -13.21 -31.05
N ALA A 281 -8.32 -12.07 -31.43
CA ALA A 281 -8.24 -10.85 -30.65
C ALA A 281 -9.37 -10.82 -29.60
N VAL A 282 -9.02 -10.75 -28.31
CA VAL A 282 -10.00 -10.77 -27.22
C VAL A 282 -9.76 -9.67 -26.20
N LYS A 283 -10.84 -9.09 -25.68
CA LYS A 283 -10.75 -8.06 -24.64
C LYS A 283 -10.37 -8.69 -23.32
N HIS A 284 -11.06 -9.76 -22.91
CA HIS A 284 -10.84 -10.48 -21.66
C HIS A 284 -11.27 -11.94 -21.77
N VAL A 285 -10.54 -12.81 -21.09
CA VAL A 285 -10.87 -14.22 -20.85
C VAL A 285 -11.13 -14.37 -19.35
N PRO A 286 -12.24 -15.01 -18.92
CA PRO A 286 -12.52 -15.28 -17.51
C PRO A 286 -11.32 -15.97 -16.84
N PHE A 287 -10.97 -15.57 -15.62
CA PHE A 287 -9.69 -15.93 -15.01
C PHE A 287 -9.45 -17.45 -14.94
N ASP A 288 -10.46 -18.22 -14.50
CA ASP A 288 -10.35 -19.68 -14.40
C ASP A 288 -10.11 -20.36 -15.77
N GLN A 289 -10.63 -19.80 -16.86
CA GLN A 289 -10.35 -20.27 -18.22
C GLN A 289 -8.98 -19.78 -18.71
N PHE A 290 -8.61 -18.54 -18.40
CA PHE A 290 -7.31 -17.98 -18.74
C PHE A 290 -6.16 -18.77 -18.12
N ILE A 291 -6.35 -19.30 -16.90
CA ILE A 291 -5.41 -20.23 -16.25
C ILE A 291 -5.15 -21.45 -17.15
N GLN A 292 -6.20 -22.08 -17.69
CA GLN A 292 -6.05 -23.23 -18.61
C GLN A 292 -5.33 -22.84 -19.90
N LEU A 293 -5.64 -21.67 -20.44
CA LEU A 293 -4.99 -21.20 -21.66
C LEU A 293 -3.50 -20.94 -21.46
N VAL A 294 -3.07 -20.44 -20.29
CA VAL A 294 -1.65 -20.21 -20.03
C VAL A 294 -0.94 -21.51 -19.63
N SER A 295 -1.58 -22.39 -18.85
CA SER A 295 -0.97 -23.66 -18.42
C SER A 295 -0.70 -24.61 -19.59
N HIS A 296 -1.50 -24.56 -20.65
CA HIS A 296 -1.35 -25.40 -21.84
C HIS A 296 -0.75 -24.65 -23.04
N ALA A 297 -0.35 -23.37 -22.92
CA ALA A 297 0.24 -22.62 -24.03
C ALA A 297 1.59 -23.20 -24.49
N GLY A 298 1.89 -23.10 -25.79
CA GLY A 298 3.24 -23.38 -26.32
C GLY A 298 4.26 -22.39 -25.77
N CYS A 299 3.91 -21.11 -25.71
CA CYS A 299 4.58 -20.09 -24.92
C CYS A 299 3.64 -18.89 -24.67
N MET A 300 4.00 -18.05 -23.70
CA MET A 300 3.42 -16.72 -23.51
C MET A 300 4.42 -15.66 -23.95
N ILE A 301 3.95 -14.61 -24.63
CA ILE A 301 4.79 -13.49 -25.07
C ILE A 301 4.16 -12.15 -24.71
N GLY A 302 5.00 -11.20 -24.28
CA GLY A 302 4.61 -9.82 -24.04
C GLY A 302 5.32 -9.26 -22.82
N ASN A 303 4.61 -8.55 -21.94
CA ASN A 303 5.18 -7.96 -20.72
C ASN A 303 4.20 -7.96 -19.53
N SER A 304 3.25 -8.89 -19.56
CA SER A 304 2.27 -9.08 -18.48
C SER A 304 2.93 -9.62 -17.22
N SER A 305 2.41 -9.19 -16.07
CA SER A 305 2.80 -9.76 -14.77
C SER A 305 2.50 -11.26 -14.67
N CYS A 306 1.48 -11.75 -15.39
CA CYS A 306 1.16 -13.18 -15.45
C CYS A 306 2.34 -14.02 -15.96
N GLY A 307 3.07 -13.55 -16.99
CA GLY A 307 4.22 -14.28 -17.53
C GLY A 307 5.33 -14.46 -16.50
N VAL A 308 5.67 -13.39 -15.78
CA VAL A 308 6.78 -13.40 -14.81
C VAL A 308 6.39 -13.95 -13.43
N ARG A 309 5.09 -14.00 -13.08
CA ARG A 309 4.62 -14.40 -11.74
C ARG A 309 3.81 -15.68 -11.69
N GLU A 310 3.01 -15.97 -12.71
CA GLU A 310 1.95 -17.00 -12.63
C GLU A 310 2.26 -18.16 -13.58
N ALA A 311 2.72 -17.90 -14.80
CA ALA A 311 3.04 -18.92 -15.81
C ALA A 311 4.12 -19.92 -15.34
N GLY A 312 5.01 -19.48 -14.44
CA GLY A 312 6.01 -20.34 -13.82
C GLY A 312 5.40 -21.50 -13.00
N ALA A 313 4.16 -21.37 -12.49
CA ALA A 313 3.48 -22.43 -11.76
C ALA A 313 3.19 -23.67 -12.62
N PHE A 314 3.16 -23.51 -13.94
CA PHE A 314 2.87 -24.57 -14.92
C PHE A 314 4.10 -24.97 -15.76
N GLY A 315 5.24 -24.31 -15.53
CA GLY A 315 6.41 -24.51 -16.39
C GLY A 315 6.24 -23.97 -17.81
N THR A 316 5.28 -23.06 -18.03
CA THR A 316 5.00 -22.49 -19.35
C THR A 316 6.16 -21.58 -19.76
N PRO A 317 6.72 -21.75 -20.98
CA PRO A 317 7.72 -20.84 -21.54
C PRO A 317 7.21 -19.41 -21.67
N VAL A 318 8.04 -18.42 -21.33
CA VAL A 318 7.69 -17.00 -21.37
C VAL A 318 8.75 -16.20 -22.09
N ILE A 319 8.31 -15.29 -22.97
CA ILE A 319 9.13 -14.26 -23.60
C ILE A 319 8.69 -12.91 -23.05
N ASN A 320 9.53 -12.28 -22.23
CA ASN A 320 9.26 -10.96 -21.65
C ASN A 320 9.98 -9.85 -22.43
N LEU A 321 9.21 -8.98 -23.08
CA LEU A 321 9.68 -7.93 -23.98
C LEU A 321 9.74 -6.56 -23.30
N GLY A 322 10.81 -5.82 -23.58
CA GLY A 322 10.94 -4.42 -23.15
C GLY A 322 11.38 -4.25 -21.69
N THR A 323 11.12 -3.06 -21.16
CA THR A 323 11.57 -2.64 -19.81
C THR A 323 10.64 -3.09 -18.69
N ARG A 324 9.34 -3.20 -18.96
CA ARG A 324 8.36 -3.65 -17.97
C ARG A 324 8.68 -5.07 -17.48
N GLN A 325 8.55 -5.27 -16.17
CA GLN A 325 8.97 -6.46 -15.41
C GLN A 325 10.47 -6.57 -15.14
N THR A 326 11.29 -5.58 -15.51
CA THR A 326 12.71 -5.59 -15.14
C THR A 326 12.86 -5.45 -13.63
N GLY A 327 13.50 -6.44 -12.99
CA GLY A 327 13.70 -6.48 -11.54
C GLY A 327 12.74 -7.42 -10.80
N ARG A 328 11.69 -7.96 -11.46
CA ARG A 328 10.87 -9.02 -10.86
C ARG A 328 11.68 -10.32 -10.72
N GLU A 329 11.36 -11.07 -9.67
CA GLU A 329 11.85 -12.43 -9.47
C GLU A 329 11.22 -13.36 -10.51
N THR A 330 12.03 -14.14 -11.24
CA THR A 330 11.54 -15.06 -12.27
C THR A 330 12.22 -16.42 -12.17
N GLY A 331 11.49 -17.47 -12.55
CA GLY A 331 12.06 -18.80 -12.75
C GLY A 331 12.83 -18.92 -14.08
N GLU A 332 13.40 -20.09 -14.31
CA GLU A 332 14.14 -20.41 -15.55
C GLU A 332 13.26 -20.47 -16.82
N ASN A 333 11.94 -20.44 -16.66
CA ASN A 333 10.97 -20.44 -17.76
C ASN A 333 10.88 -19.10 -18.52
N VAL A 334 11.46 -18.02 -17.99
CA VAL A 334 11.37 -16.67 -18.55
C VAL A 334 12.63 -16.30 -19.35
N LEU A 335 12.46 -15.97 -20.62
CA LEU A 335 13.48 -15.34 -21.46
C LEU A 335 13.18 -13.86 -21.63
N HIS A 336 14.09 -13.01 -21.18
CA HIS A 336 13.98 -11.56 -21.34
C HIS A 336 14.61 -11.09 -22.66
N VAL A 337 13.84 -10.34 -23.44
CA VAL A 337 14.33 -9.59 -24.61
C VAL A 337 14.10 -8.11 -24.32
N ARG A 338 15.00 -7.51 -23.54
CA ARG A 338 14.88 -6.11 -23.08
C ARG A 338 14.90 -5.13 -24.23
N ASP A 339 15.85 -5.33 -25.14
CA ASP A 339 16.02 -4.53 -26.36
C ASP A 339 15.41 -5.27 -27.55
N ALA A 340 14.08 -5.29 -27.60
CA ALA A 340 13.28 -5.90 -28.66
C ALA A 340 13.14 -4.95 -29.88
N ASP A 341 14.28 -4.47 -30.38
CA ASP A 341 14.40 -3.43 -31.41
C ASP A 341 14.28 -3.93 -32.86
N THR A 342 14.28 -5.25 -33.07
CA THR A 342 14.27 -5.90 -34.38
C THR A 342 13.35 -7.12 -34.39
N HIS A 343 12.72 -7.35 -35.55
CA HIS A 343 11.89 -8.53 -35.82
C HIS A 343 12.64 -9.83 -35.50
N ASN A 344 13.89 -9.95 -35.98
CA ASN A 344 14.66 -11.19 -35.88
C ASN A 344 14.99 -11.58 -34.44
N LYS A 345 15.23 -10.63 -33.54
CA LYS A 345 15.43 -10.93 -32.10
C LYS A 345 14.18 -11.56 -31.49
N ILE A 346 13.00 -11.01 -31.78
CA ILE A 346 11.72 -11.53 -31.25
C ILE A 346 11.39 -12.87 -31.89
N TYR A 347 11.56 -12.99 -33.22
CA TYR A 347 11.36 -14.25 -33.93
C TYR A 347 12.27 -15.37 -33.40
N HIS A 348 13.55 -15.07 -33.19
CA HIS A 348 14.48 -16.04 -32.61
C HIS A 348 14.09 -16.44 -31.18
N ALA A 349 13.59 -15.50 -30.36
CA ALA A 349 13.06 -15.82 -29.04
C ALA A 349 11.84 -16.76 -29.10
N LEU A 350 10.96 -16.59 -30.11
CA LEU A 350 9.86 -17.52 -30.37
C LEU A 350 10.38 -18.92 -30.72
N GLU A 351 11.36 -19.04 -31.61
CA GLU A 351 11.99 -20.33 -31.94
C GLU A 351 12.63 -20.99 -30.72
N LEU A 352 13.27 -20.20 -29.85
CA LEU A 352 13.91 -20.72 -28.65
C LEU A 352 12.92 -21.20 -27.59
N GLN A 353 11.72 -20.60 -27.48
CA GLN A 353 10.81 -20.86 -26.36
C GLN A 353 9.58 -21.70 -26.72
N PHE A 354 9.05 -21.57 -27.93
CA PHE A 354 7.79 -22.19 -28.29
C PHE A 354 7.86 -23.72 -28.21
N GLY A 355 6.97 -24.32 -27.41
CA GLY A 355 6.87 -25.78 -27.25
C GLY A 355 7.83 -26.37 -26.21
N LYS A 356 8.68 -25.56 -25.56
CA LYS A 356 9.47 -26.02 -24.41
C LYS A 356 8.58 -26.27 -23.20
N ARG A 357 9.13 -26.96 -22.20
CA ARG A 357 8.55 -27.11 -20.86
C ARG A 357 9.63 -26.99 -19.81
N TYR A 358 9.30 -26.27 -18.74
CA TYR A 358 10.19 -26.02 -17.61
C TYR A 358 9.61 -26.66 -16.34
N PRO A 359 10.40 -26.81 -15.26
CA PRO A 359 9.89 -27.18 -13.96
C PRO A 359 8.88 -26.17 -13.41
N CYS A 360 7.86 -26.68 -12.71
CA CYS A 360 6.88 -25.85 -12.04
C CYS A 360 7.50 -25.12 -10.83
N SER A 361 7.35 -23.80 -10.77
CA SER A 361 7.89 -22.96 -9.70
C SER A 361 6.80 -22.38 -8.80
N LYS A 362 7.12 -22.16 -7.52
CA LYS A 362 6.21 -21.64 -6.49
C LYS A 362 6.73 -20.35 -5.85
N ILE A 363 7.47 -19.54 -6.61
CA ILE A 363 8.14 -18.32 -6.11
C ILE A 363 7.14 -17.39 -5.42
N TYR A 364 5.98 -17.19 -6.04
CA TYR A 364 4.99 -16.20 -5.62
C TYR A 364 3.88 -16.73 -4.72
N GLY A 365 3.84 -18.04 -4.41
CA GLY A 365 2.78 -18.56 -3.54
C GLY A 365 2.77 -20.08 -3.39
N ASP A 366 2.21 -20.51 -2.26
CA ASP A 366 2.02 -21.91 -1.88
C ASP A 366 0.56 -22.37 -1.91
N GLY A 367 -0.37 -21.47 -2.28
CA GLY A 367 -1.79 -21.74 -2.45
C GLY A 367 -2.64 -21.58 -1.19
N ASN A 368 -2.10 -21.00 -0.12
CA ASN A 368 -2.83 -20.78 1.14
C ASN A 368 -2.84 -19.30 1.56
N ALA A 369 -2.76 -18.37 0.60
CA ALA A 369 -2.66 -16.94 0.90
C ALA A 369 -3.94 -16.40 1.53
N VAL A 370 -5.12 -16.83 1.06
CA VAL A 370 -6.41 -16.34 1.57
C VAL A 370 -6.56 -16.65 3.05
N GLN A 371 -6.27 -17.89 3.47
CA GLN A 371 -6.39 -18.28 4.88
C GLN A 371 -5.50 -17.42 5.80
N ARG A 372 -4.27 -17.13 5.36
CA ARG A 372 -3.32 -16.28 6.10
C ARG A 372 -3.83 -14.84 6.19
N ILE A 373 -4.34 -14.29 5.09
CA ILE A 373 -4.88 -12.93 5.03
C ILE A 373 -6.10 -12.79 5.94
N LEU A 374 -7.05 -13.73 5.91
CA LEU A 374 -8.22 -13.70 6.79
C LEU A 374 -7.84 -13.73 8.28
N LYS A 375 -6.92 -14.63 8.66
CA LYS A 375 -6.43 -14.72 10.04
C LYS A 375 -5.73 -13.43 10.46
N PHE A 376 -4.96 -12.82 9.57
CA PHE A 376 -4.29 -11.55 9.84
C PHE A 376 -5.30 -10.41 10.04
N MET A 377 -6.32 -10.30 9.20
CA MET A 377 -7.38 -9.30 9.39
C MET A 377 -8.12 -9.48 10.72
N GLN A 378 -8.34 -10.72 11.16
CA GLN A 378 -8.95 -11.00 12.48
C GLN A 378 -8.06 -10.57 13.65
N SER A 379 -6.74 -10.56 13.47
CA SER A 379 -5.80 -10.15 14.51
C SER A 379 -5.66 -8.63 14.66
N ILE A 380 -6.26 -7.84 13.77
CA ILE A 380 -6.19 -6.38 13.81
C ILE A 380 -6.98 -5.85 15.01
N ASP A 381 -6.28 -5.20 15.93
CA ASP A 381 -6.93 -4.45 17.01
C ASP A 381 -7.41 -3.08 16.50
N LEU A 382 -8.73 -2.93 16.42
CA LEU A 382 -9.35 -1.68 15.97
C LEU A 382 -9.19 -0.52 16.97
N SER A 383 -8.75 -0.79 18.20
CA SER A 383 -8.48 0.21 19.24
C SER A 383 -7.09 0.86 19.10
N GLU A 384 -6.18 0.27 18.32
CA GLU A 384 -4.86 0.83 18.07
C GLU A 384 -4.93 2.21 17.38
N PRO A 385 -3.98 3.12 17.69
CA PRO A 385 -3.90 4.40 17.02
C PRO A 385 -3.66 4.18 15.53
N LEU A 386 -4.53 4.78 14.70
CA LEU A 386 -4.45 4.62 13.25
C LEU A 386 -3.23 5.31 12.64
N GLN A 387 -2.66 6.29 13.32
CA GLN A 387 -1.54 7.08 12.82
C GLN A 387 -0.34 6.19 12.53
N LYS A 388 -0.01 6.06 11.25
CA LYS A 388 1.14 5.29 10.79
C LYS A 388 2.46 5.96 11.20
N LYS A 389 3.41 5.15 11.68
CA LYS A 389 4.78 5.56 11.97
C LYS A 389 5.74 4.78 11.08
N PHE A 390 6.71 5.47 10.50
CA PHE A 390 7.77 4.83 9.73
C PHE A 390 8.93 4.44 10.65
N CYS A 391 9.34 3.19 10.60
CA CYS A 391 10.38 2.61 11.44
C CYS A 391 11.77 2.91 10.88
N PHE A 392 12.11 4.19 10.78
CA PHE A 392 13.47 4.60 10.42
C PHE A 392 14.45 4.17 11.50
N PRO A 393 15.71 3.85 11.14
CA PRO A 393 16.78 3.73 12.13
C PRO A 393 16.76 4.96 13.05
N PRO A 394 17.07 4.81 14.35
CA PRO A 394 17.05 5.92 15.29
C PRO A 394 17.91 7.06 14.74
N VAL A 395 17.25 8.15 14.36
CA VAL A 395 17.93 9.38 13.98
C VAL A 395 18.57 9.90 15.25
N LYS A 396 19.88 10.22 15.19
CA LYS A 396 20.62 10.82 16.30
C LYS A 396 19.74 11.94 16.87
N GLU A 397 19.38 11.85 18.16
CA GLU A 397 18.39 12.74 18.77
C GLU A 397 18.64 14.18 18.33
N CYS A 398 17.72 14.73 17.54
CA CYS A 398 17.72 16.15 17.32
C CYS A 398 17.54 16.80 18.68
N ILE A 399 18.26 17.89 18.95
CA ILE A 399 18.04 18.79 20.08
C ILE A 399 16.72 19.56 19.83
N SER A 400 15.68 18.88 19.40
CA SER A 400 14.35 19.43 19.16
C SER A 400 13.64 19.39 20.50
N GLN A 401 13.40 20.57 21.05
CA GLN A 401 12.65 20.75 22.28
C GLN A 401 11.16 20.56 21.97
N ASP A 402 10.63 19.37 22.24
CA ASP A 402 9.18 19.16 22.23
C ASP A 402 8.55 19.96 23.40
N ILE A 403 7.35 20.50 23.18
CA ILE A 403 6.58 21.17 24.22
C ILE A 403 6.36 20.24 25.41
N ASP A 404 6.19 18.94 25.19
CA ASP A 404 6.02 17.97 26.29
C ASP A 404 7.29 17.86 27.15
N HIS A 405 8.47 17.95 26.53
CA HIS A 405 9.75 18.00 27.26
C HIS A 405 9.92 19.32 28.03
N ILE A 406 9.45 20.44 27.48
CA ILE A 406 9.41 21.75 28.15
C ILE A 406 8.37 21.78 29.29
N LEU A 407 7.25 21.09 29.12
CA LEU A 407 6.19 20.97 30.12
C LEU A 407 6.62 20.07 31.30
N GLU A 408 7.40 19.02 31.04
CA GLU A 408 8.02 18.20 32.10
C GLU A 408 9.11 18.93 32.90
N THR A 409 9.76 19.94 32.30
CA THR A 409 10.83 20.76 32.91
C THR A 409 10.31 22.06 33.53
N GLN A 410 8.99 22.19 33.68
CA GLN A 410 8.36 23.25 34.46
C GLN A 410 8.96 23.31 35.87
N SER A 411 9.29 24.52 36.31
CA SER A 411 10.00 24.76 37.57
C SER A 411 9.34 25.87 38.38
N ALA A 412 9.51 25.82 39.70
CA ALA A 412 9.13 26.88 40.63
C ALA A 412 10.37 27.48 41.28
N LEU A 413 10.30 28.76 41.65
CA LEU A 413 11.30 29.37 42.53
C LEU A 413 10.91 29.11 43.98
N ALA A 414 11.77 28.41 44.72
CA ALA A 414 11.63 28.24 46.16
C ALA A 414 12.53 29.26 46.88
N VAL A 415 11.94 30.08 47.74
CA VAL A 415 12.64 31.10 48.52
C VAL A 415 12.57 30.73 50.00
N ASP A 416 13.71 30.50 50.64
CA ASP A 416 13.82 30.22 52.07
C ASP A 416 14.24 31.48 52.83
N LEU A 417 13.34 31.98 53.68
CA LEU A 417 13.52 33.17 54.51
C LEU A 417 14.10 32.85 55.90
N GLY A 418 14.34 31.57 56.22
CA GLY A 418 14.79 31.12 57.53
C GLY A 418 16.32 31.15 57.73
N GLY A 419 16.75 31.47 58.95
CA GLY A 419 18.13 31.32 59.40
C GLY A 419 19.09 32.45 58.96
N THR A 420 20.40 32.14 58.98
CA THR A 420 21.49 33.10 58.74
C THR A 420 21.69 33.47 57.27
N ASN A 421 21.13 32.69 56.33
CA ASN A 421 21.29 32.88 54.90
C ASN A 421 19.94 32.85 54.18
N LEU A 422 19.70 33.82 53.30
CA LEU A 422 18.62 33.80 52.33
C LEU A 422 18.98 32.84 51.20
N ARG A 423 18.02 32.01 50.77
CA ARG A 423 18.24 31.05 49.67
C ARG A 423 17.12 31.15 48.65
N VAL A 424 17.50 31.08 47.38
CA VAL A 424 16.58 30.94 46.24
C VAL A 424 16.99 29.70 45.47
N ALA A 425 16.04 28.86 45.07
CA ALA A 425 16.33 27.68 44.27
C ALA A 425 15.32 27.54 43.13
N ILE A 426 15.80 27.08 41.98
CA ILE A 426 14.95 26.60 40.90
C ILE A 426 14.68 25.12 41.19
N VAL A 427 13.42 24.75 41.34
CA VAL A 427 12.99 23.39 41.67
C VAL A 427 12.07 22.89 40.57
N CYS A 428 12.38 21.76 39.96
CA CYS A 428 11.49 21.19 38.94
C CYS A 428 10.23 20.59 39.56
N MET A 429 9.20 20.30 38.76
CA MET A 429 7.95 19.68 39.24
C MET A 429 8.15 18.35 39.99
N LYS A 430 9.24 17.63 39.73
CA LYS A 430 9.60 16.39 40.44
C LYS A 430 10.28 16.63 41.80
N GLY A 431 10.35 17.89 42.27
CA GLY A 431 10.93 18.27 43.57
C GLY A 431 12.46 18.35 43.59
N LYS A 432 13.14 18.17 42.45
CA LYS A 432 14.61 18.22 42.37
C LYS A 432 15.07 19.68 42.26
N VAL A 433 16.04 20.05 43.09
CA VAL A 433 16.72 21.35 42.98
C VAL A 433 17.63 21.33 41.75
N VAL A 434 17.31 22.20 40.79
CA VAL A 434 18.07 22.38 39.54
C VAL A 434 19.27 23.30 39.79
N LYS A 435 19.06 24.41 40.50
CA LYS A 435 20.12 25.36 40.86
C LYS A 435 19.74 26.11 42.14
N LYS A 436 20.72 26.42 42.98
CA LYS A 436 20.55 27.09 44.28
C LYS A 436 21.46 28.31 44.39
N TYR A 437 20.90 29.38 44.91
CA TYR A 437 21.55 30.65 45.23
C TYR A 437 21.47 30.84 46.74
N MET A 438 22.54 31.36 47.34
CA MET A 438 22.62 31.57 48.79
C MET A 438 23.41 32.84 49.08
N GLN A 439 22.85 33.70 49.93
CA GLN A 439 23.47 34.95 50.37
C GLN A 439 23.20 35.15 51.87
N LEU A 440 24.05 35.92 52.55
CA LEU A 440 23.85 36.26 53.95
C LEU A 440 22.54 37.03 54.14
N ASN A 441 21.81 36.70 55.20
CA ASN A 441 20.52 37.31 55.48
C ASN A 441 20.71 38.71 56.10
N PRO A 442 20.23 39.80 55.44
CA PRO A 442 20.36 41.14 55.99
C PRO A 442 19.56 41.31 57.30
N LYS A 443 20.05 42.21 58.16
CA LYS A 443 19.41 42.52 59.44
C LYS A 443 18.19 43.43 59.26
N MET A 444 18.22 44.31 58.26
CA MET A 444 17.12 45.24 57.95
C MET A 444 16.12 44.59 56.99
N PHE A 445 14.84 44.89 57.19
CA PHE A 445 13.75 44.34 56.39
C PHE A 445 13.81 44.78 54.92
N GLU A 446 14.09 46.05 54.68
CA GLU A 446 14.18 46.62 53.32
C GLU A 446 15.30 45.98 52.50
N GLU A 447 16.50 45.88 53.08
CA GLU A 447 17.67 45.22 52.48
C GLU A 447 17.39 43.74 52.17
N ARG A 448 16.62 43.05 53.02
CA ARG A 448 16.24 41.65 52.81
C ARG A 448 15.30 41.49 51.62
N ILE A 449 14.31 42.38 51.47
CA ILE A 449 13.39 42.36 50.32
C ILE A 449 14.17 42.62 49.02
N GLU A 450 15.05 43.62 49.03
CA GLU A 450 15.84 43.98 47.84
C GLU A 450 16.77 42.84 47.41
N LEU A 451 17.46 42.20 48.36
CA LEU A 451 18.29 41.04 48.10
C LEU A 451 17.47 39.87 47.53
N MET A 452 16.29 39.60 48.09
CA MET A 452 15.39 38.54 47.63
C MET A 452 14.93 38.76 46.18
N LEU A 453 14.51 39.99 45.85
CA LEU A 453 14.10 40.33 44.50
C LEU A 453 15.27 40.18 43.51
N THR A 454 16.47 40.58 43.91
CA THR A 454 17.68 40.45 43.10
C THR A 454 18.01 38.98 42.83
N MET A 455 18.00 38.15 43.87
CA MET A 455 18.24 36.70 43.73
C MET A 455 17.15 36.01 42.89
N CYS A 456 15.88 36.40 43.02
CA CYS A 456 14.81 35.87 42.18
C CYS A 456 14.97 36.28 40.71
N LYS A 457 15.33 37.55 40.43
CA LYS A 457 15.61 38.02 39.07
C LYS A 457 16.76 37.24 38.42
N GLN A 458 17.85 37.03 39.17
CA GLN A 458 18.98 36.25 38.68
C GLN A 458 18.58 34.79 38.40
N ALA A 459 17.83 34.17 39.30
CA ALA A 459 17.35 32.81 39.11
C ALA A 459 16.37 32.70 37.92
N MET A 460 15.51 33.70 37.68
CA MET A 460 14.64 33.73 36.49
C MET A 460 15.43 33.87 35.19
N ALA A 461 16.48 34.70 35.17
CA ALA A 461 17.35 34.83 34.01
C ALA A 461 18.10 33.52 33.70
N ASP A 462 18.66 32.89 34.73
CA ASP A 462 19.35 31.60 34.60
C ASP A 462 18.40 30.46 34.23
N ALA A 463 17.13 30.51 34.65
CA ALA A 463 16.14 29.48 34.32
C ALA A 463 15.96 29.33 32.80
N VAL A 464 15.99 30.43 32.05
CA VAL A 464 15.92 30.41 30.58
C VAL A 464 17.09 29.63 30.00
N HIS A 465 18.31 29.85 30.51
CA HIS A 465 19.51 29.13 30.07
C HIS A 465 19.55 27.67 30.53
N LEU A 466 18.83 27.33 31.59
CA LEU A 466 18.69 25.98 32.13
C LEU A 466 17.49 25.21 31.54
N ASN A 467 16.88 25.72 30.47
CA ASN A 467 15.66 25.17 29.85
C ASN A 467 14.52 24.96 30.85
N CYS A 468 14.41 25.81 31.86
CA CYS A 468 13.35 25.78 32.87
C CYS A 468 12.37 26.92 32.63
N ARG A 469 11.06 26.64 32.65
CA ARG A 469 10.03 27.68 32.70
C ARG A 469 9.60 27.90 34.15
N ILE A 470 9.91 29.07 34.71
CA ILE A 470 9.42 29.45 36.04
C ILE A 470 7.95 29.80 35.93
N LEU A 471 7.10 29.02 36.58
CA LEU A 471 5.67 29.28 36.57
C LEU A 471 5.22 30.11 37.79
N GLY A 472 5.95 30.01 38.91
CA GLY A 472 5.56 30.64 40.17
C GLY A 472 6.69 30.70 41.19
N VAL A 473 6.47 31.47 42.26
CA VAL A 473 7.41 31.64 43.38
C VAL A 473 6.73 31.15 44.67
N GLY A 474 7.34 30.20 45.36
CA GLY A 474 6.97 29.77 46.71
C GLY A 474 7.93 30.38 47.74
N MET A 475 7.39 30.94 48.82
CA MET A 475 8.17 31.52 49.92
C MET A 475 7.99 30.70 51.19
N TYR A 476 9.08 30.44 51.91
CA TYR A 476 9.12 29.64 53.13
C TYR A 476 9.61 30.48 54.31
N ALA A 477 8.85 30.49 55.40
CA ALA A 477 9.25 31.02 56.69
C ALA A 477 9.04 29.93 57.74
N PHE A 478 10.00 29.74 58.64
CA PHE A 478 10.06 28.63 59.60
C PHE A 478 8.95 28.72 60.68
N VAL A 479 7.68 28.45 60.33
CA VAL A 479 6.60 28.09 61.27
C VAL A 479 5.63 27.15 60.52
N LEU A 480 5.59 25.89 60.93
CA LEU A 480 4.79 24.77 60.42
C LEU A 480 5.07 24.29 58.98
N SER A 481 5.35 22.99 58.89
CA SER A 481 5.64 22.18 57.72
C SER A 481 4.45 22.00 56.78
N LEU A 482 4.04 23.04 56.05
CA LEU A 482 3.11 22.94 54.92
C LEU A 482 3.57 23.85 53.75
N PHE A 483 3.75 23.27 52.56
CA PHE A 483 4.05 24.01 51.32
C PHE A 483 2.79 24.71 50.78
N LEU A 484 2.89 25.99 50.40
CA LEU A 484 1.91 26.66 49.55
C LEU A 484 2.61 27.25 48.33
N CYS A 485 2.36 26.68 47.15
CA CYS A 485 2.62 27.34 45.87
C CYS A 485 1.28 27.80 45.31
N VAL A 486 1.06 29.11 45.22
CA VAL A 486 -0.20 29.68 44.69
C VAL A 486 -0.01 30.01 43.22
N TYR A 487 -0.66 29.25 42.36
CA TYR A 487 -0.79 29.55 40.93
C TYR A 487 -2.05 30.35 40.65
N LYS A 488 -1.97 31.31 39.73
CA LYS A 488 -3.14 31.95 39.12
C LYS A 488 -3.04 31.83 37.60
N PHE A 489 -3.81 30.91 37.02
CA PHE A 489 -4.29 31.03 35.64
C PHE A 489 -5.76 30.64 35.62
N THR A 490 -6.59 31.59 35.16
CA THR A 490 -7.98 31.42 34.72
C THR A 490 -8.78 30.28 35.38
N HIS A 491 -9.46 30.65 36.48
CA HIS A 491 -10.67 30.02 37.04
C HIS A 491 -10.55 28.72 37.85
N SER A 492 -9.36 28.26 38.26
CA SER A 492 -9.25 27.28 39.38
C SER A 492 -7.92 27.42 40.12
N PHE A 493 -7.99 27.42 41.46
CA PHE A 493 -6.82 27.40 42.34
C PHE A 493 -6.44 25.94 42.63
N THR A 494 -5.23 25.52 42.25
CA THR A 494 -4.69 24.21 42.65
C THR A 494 -3.50 24.44 43.57
N VAL A 495 -3.62 24.00 44.83
CA VAL A 495 -2.56 24.05 45.85
C VAL A 495 -1.88 22.69 45.87
N TYR A 496 -0.57 22.65 45.64
CA TYR A 496 0.23 21.44 45.78
C TYR A 496 0.99 21.44 47.11
N PHE A 497 0.82 20.37 47.88
CA PHE A 497 1.60 20.09 49.09
C PHE A 497 2.75 19.16 48.73
N PHE A 498 3.98 19.55 49.07
CA PHE A 498 5.15 18.68 48.97
C PHE A 498 5.58 18.26 50.37
N GLN A 499 5.99 17.00 50.54
CA GLN A 499 6.55 16.46 51.78
C GLN A 499 8.02 16.12 51.47
N VAL A 500 8.95 16.58 52.32
CA VAL A 500 10.41 16.35 52.16
C VAL A 500 10.79 14.97 52.68
#